data_AF-A0A2D8V0Y1-F1
#
_entry.id   AF-A0A2D8V0Y1-F1
#
_cell.length_a   1.000
_cell.length_b   1.000
_cell.length_c   1.000
_cell.angle_alpha   90.00
_cell.angle_beta   90.00
_cell.angle_gamma   90.00
#
_symmetry.space_group_name_H-M   'P 1'
#
loop_
_entity.id
_entity.type
_entity.pdbx_description
1 polymer ?
#
loop_
_entity_poly.entity_id
_entity_poly.type
_entity_poly.pdbx_seq_one_letter_code
_entity_poly.pdbx_strand_id
1 'polypeptide(L)'
;MEARSQPNCSMRWIKPCPSCSPSRLARGTRTFSKNSSEVSWATEVSKDYANLSGQLIETGEENGPGPSANPDTPEFQFSEPSHPFIQKFPATHFWEYGQWLDPYTSGELVRDYLMRALYGSLSNVRKSDPDKFANLEFQWMAFVAAQGEFRRYKGDYVLTENDIREHTPFDDMLIANDGSFCLHCAFEPGESPYDFRLKDWIWDARDGLSYGIPFRCLYSANIDNLMMTGKHISVTHVAGSATKLMGNGAQHGVAVAAAAYLCKQYEATPRELYQSRWIELKKLVHELTHHDHDMNSNSP
;
A
#
# COMPACT_ATOMS: atom_id res chain seq x y z
N MET A 1 1.49 -18.59 11.57
CA MET A 1 0.90 -17.26 11.39
C MET A 1 1.56 -16.69 10.16
N GLU A 2 0.80 -16.24 9.16
CA GLU A 2 1.37 -15.57 7.98
C GLU A 2 1.45 -14.07 8.24
N ALA A 3 2.52 -13.44 7.75
CA ALA A 3 2.69 -11.98 7.79
C ALA A 3 1.60 -11.30 6.95
N ARG A 4 1.07 -10.17 7.45
CA ARG A 4 0.02 -9.37 6.78
C ARG A 4 0.62 -8.10 6.17
N SER A 5 0.18 -7.69 4.97
CA SER A 5 0.66 -6.44 4.36
C SER A 5 -0.05 -5.20 4.93
N GLN A 6 0.66 -4.24 5.51
CA GLN A 6 0.11 -3.14 6.32
C GLN A 6 1.22 -2.08 6.61
N PRO A 7 0.87 -0.93 7.20
CA PRO A 7 0.69 0.40 6.61
C PRO A 7 1.97 1.16 6.19
N ASN A 8 1.87 2.00 5.14
CA ASN A 8 2.95 2.92 4.73
C ASN A 8 2.80 4.33 5.33
N CYS A 9 3.89 4.89 5.88
CA CYS A 9 4.01 6.33 6.13
C CYS A 9 4.65 7.00 4.91
N SER A 10 3.88 7.77 4.12
CA SER A 10 4.48 8.70 3.16
C SER A 10 5.03 9.92 3.90
N MET A 11 6.18 10.43 3.45
CA MET A 11 6.84 11.57 4.08
C MET A 11 7.28 12.57 3.02
N ARG A 12 7.38 13.83 3.43
CA ARG A 12 8.07 14.85 2.65
C ARG A 12 9.07 15.60 3.52
N TRP A 13 10.11 16.14 2.90
CA TRP A 13 11.23 16.79 3.58
C TRP A 13 11.62 18.04 2.82
N ILE A 14 12.09 19.06 3.52
CA ILE A 14 12.58 20.29 2.90
C ILE A 14 14.06 20.41 3.21
N LYS A 15 14.90 20.57 2.18
CA LYS A 15 16.25 21.13 2.36
C LYS A 15 16.10 22.62 2.69
N PRO A 16 16.78 23.15 3.73
CA PRO A 16 16.77 24.58 3.97
C PRO A 16 17.46 25.34 2.83
N CYS A 17 16.86 26.45 2.43
CA CYS A 17 17.43 27.40 1.48
C CYS A 17 18.79 27.94 2.00
N PRO A 18 19.90 27.89 1.22
CA PRO A 18 21.21 28.36 1.66
C PRO A 18 21.29 29.86 2.03
N SER A 19 20.32 30.67 1.60
CA SER A 19 20.33 32.12 1.75
C SER A 19 19.44 32.68 2.87
N CYS A 20 18.73 31.83 3.61
CA CYS A 20 17.83 32.29 4.67
C CYS A 20 18.58 32.54 5.98
N SER A 21 18.83 33.82 6.30
CA SER A 21 19.33 34.25 7.60
C SER A 21 18.39 33.81 8.75
N PRO A 22 18.91 33.53 9.97
CA PRO A 22 18.15 32.93 11.07
C PRO A 22 16.95 33.74 11.60
N SER A 23 16.74 34.97 11.15
CA SER A 23 15.83 35.94 11.76
C SER A 23 14.43 36.05 11.13
N ARG A 24 14.10 35.32 10.04
CA ARG A 24 12.82 35.50 9.31
C ARG A 24 11.74 34.44 9.51
N LEU A 25 11.98 33.36 10.26
CA LEU A 25 11.00 32.29 10.49
C LEU A 25 10.26 32.38 11.84
N ALA A 26 10.25 33.54 12.49
CA ALA A 26 9.57 33.76 13.77
C ALA A 26 8.06 34.10 13.64
N ARG A 27 7.32 33.46 12.72
CA ARG A 27 5.86 33.57 12.68
C ARG A 27 5.20 32.21 12.53
N GLY A 28 4.76 31.67 13.66
CA GLY A 28 3.57 30.81 13.72
C GLY A 28 3.77 29.29 13.79
N THR A 29 4.95 28.76 13.48
CA THR A 29 5.25 27.34 13.71
C THR A 29 6.12 27.21 14.95
N ARG A 30 5.82 26.25 15.84
CA ARG A 30 6.73 25.88 16.92
C ARG A 30 8.02 25.38 16.28
N THR A 31 8.99 26.27 16.09
CA THR A 31 10.35 25.92 15.72
C THR A 31 10.89 25.07 16.85
N PHE A 32 11.10 23.78 16.60
CA PHE A 32 11.94 22.96 17.47
C PHE A 32 13.31 23.65 17.53
N SER A 33 13.69 24.11 18.72
CA SER A 33 14.96 24.77 19.01
C SER A 33 16.14 24.00 18.43
N LYS A 34 17.21 24.70 18.02
CA LYS A 34 18.52 24.11 17.66
C LYS A 34 19.10 23.16 18.72
N ASN A 35 18.58 23.22 19.94
CA ASN A 35 18.86 22.33 21.07
C ASN A 35 17.60 21.54 21.49
N SER A 36 16.79 21.04 20.55
CA SER A 36 15.68 20.15 20.87
C SER A 36 16.22 18.80 21.35
N SER A 37 16.55 18.78 22.66
CA SER A 37 16.27 17.76 23.65
C SER A 37 16.26 16.32 23.13
N GLU A 38 17.16 15.49 23.69
CA GLU A 38 17.13 14.04 23.58
C GLU A 38 15.69 13.51 23.43
N VAL A 39 15.36 13.02 22.24
CA VAL A 39 14.10 12.34 21.97
C VAL A 39 14.23 10.89 22.43
N SER A 40 14.54 10.68 23.71
CA SER A 40 14.75 9.35 24.30
C SER A 40 13.57 8.43 24.00
N TRP A 41 12.35 8.95 24.13
CA TRP A 41 11.10 8.28 23.75
C TRP A 41 11.11 7.75 22.31
N ALA A 42 11.76 8.42 21.36
CA ALA A 42 11.83 7.99 19.97
C ALA A 42 13.04 7.08 19.71
N THR A 43 14.20 7.41 20.29
CA THR A 43 15.45 6.64 20.11
C THR A 43 15.45 5.30 20.82
N GLU A 44 14.54 5.05 21.77
CA GLU A 44 14.27 3.70 22.28
C GLU A 44 13.83 2.73 21.16
N VAL A 45 13.09 3.21 20.16
CA VAL A 45 12.64 2.41 19.02
C VAL A 45 13.67 2.46 17.89
N SER A 46 14.07 3.66 17.46
CA SER A 46 15.02 3.79 16.35
C SER A 46 16.42 3.31 16.68
N LYS A 47 16.76 3.19 17.98
CA LYS A 47 18.11 2.85 18.47
C LYS A 47 19.12 3.82 17.86
N ASP A 48 20.17 3.31 17.23
CA ASP A 48 21.19 4.04 16.50
C ASP A 48 20.91 4.17 14.99
N TYR A 49 19.74 3.74 14.51
CA TYR A 49 19.38 3.85 13.09
C TYR A 49 19.37 5.31 12.64
N ALA A 50 20.17 5.66 11.64
CA ALA A 50 20.30 7.00 11.06
C ALA A 50 20.28 6.95 9.52
N ASN A 51 19.46 6.06 8.95
CA ASN A 51 19.24 5.97 7.51
C ASN A 51 17.81 6.37 7.20
N LEU A 52 17.60 7.61 6.78
CA LEU A 52 16.25 8.06 6.46
C LEU A 52 15.72 7.57 5.10
N SER A 53 16.57 6.89 4.33
CA SER A 53 16.35 6.46 2.94
C SER A 53 15.96 7.64 2.04
N GLY A 54 16.87 8.04 1.16
CA GLY A 54 16.89 9.42 0.66
C GLY A 54 15.63 9.94 -0.04
N GLN A 55 15.18 11.12 0.37
CA GLN A 55 13.83 11.63 0.11
C GLN A 55 13.72 12.57 -1.09
N LEU A 56 12.47 12.95 -1.39
CA LEU A 56 12.08 14.05 -2.28
C LEU A 56 13.08 15.21 -2.22
N ILE A 57 13.95 15.30 -3.23
CA ILE A 57 14.89 16.43 -3.36
C ILE A 57 14.09 17.69 -3.66
N GLU A 58 13.07 17.54 -4.51
CA GLU A 58 12.10 18.53 -4.94
C GLU A 58 10.71 17.90 -5.01
N THR A 59 9.65 18.72 -5.05
CA THR A 59 8.28 18.19 -5.11
C THR A 59 8.05 17.41 -6.41
N GLY A 60 7.69 16.13 -6.29
CA GLY A 60 7.43 15.25 -7.43
C GLY A 60 8.63 14.40 -7.86
N GLU A 61 9.81 14.59 -7.28
CA GLU A 61 11.00 13.77 -7.56
C GLU A 61 11.33 12.82 -6.40
N GLU A 62 10.78 11.61 -6.44
CA GLU A 62 11.05 10.55 -5.44
C GLU A 62 12.43 9.91 -5.61
N ASN A 63 12.92 9.24 -4.55
CA ASN A 63 14.15 8.45 -4.53
C ASN A 63 15.46 9.24 -4.81
N GLY A 64 15.59 10.46 -4.28
CA GLY A 64 16.88 11.16 -4.24
C GLY A 64 17.86 10.54 -3.23
N PRO A 65 19.19 10.80 -3.27
CA PRO A 65 20.15 10.09 -2.41
C PRO A 65 19.92 10.30 -0.90
N GLY A 66 19.39 11.47 -0.53
CA GLY A 66 19.09 11.94 0.84
C GLY A 66 20.11 11.57 1.93
N PRO A 67 19.76 11.72 3.21
CA PRO A 67 20.69 11.46 4.30
C PRO A 67 20.69 9.99 4.71
N SER A 68 21.87 9.37 4.66
CA SER A 68 22.14 8.05 5.25
C SER A 68 23.48 8.09 5.97
N ALA A 69 23.52 7.59 7.20
CA ALA A 69 24.74 7.44 7.98
C ALA A 69 24.95 5.99 8.48
N ASN A 70 23.90 5.30 8.93
CA ASN A 70 23.91 3.89 9.32
C ASN A 70 22.48 3.32 9.49
N PRO A 71 22.28 1.99 9.39
CA PRO A 71 23.13 1.03 8.68
C PRO A 71 23.11 1.31 7.16
N ASP A 72 23.97 0.61 6.42
CA ASP A 72 23.91 0.60 4.95
C ASP A 72 22.50 0.24 4.48
N THR A 73 22.09 0.84 3.36
CA THR A 73 20.77 0.57 2.78
C THR A 73 20.67 -0.93 2.45
N PRO A 74 19.65 -1.65 2.95
CA PRO A 74 19.52 -3.08 2.67
C PRO A 74 19.39 -3.32 1.17
N GLU A 75 20.08 -4.34 0.65
CA GLU A 75 19.88 -4.83 -0.71
C GLU A 75 18.54 -5.58 -0.76
N PHE A 76 17.49 -4.92 -1.26
CA PHE A 76 16.22 -5.55 -1.59
C PHE A 76 16.37 -6.43 -2.83
N GLN A 77 15.82 -7.65 -2.79
CA GLN A 77 15.84 -8.57 -3.93
C GLN A 77 14.67 -8.22 -4.85
N PHE A 78 14.87 -7.22 -5.69
CA PHE A 78 13.88 -6.93 -6.73
C PHE A 78 13.88 -8.06 -7.77
N SER A 79 12.82 -8.85 -7.80
CA SER A 79 12.53 -9.73 -8.93
C SER A 79 12.26 -8.86 -10.17
N GLU A 80 12.99 -9.14 -11.25
CA GLU A 80 12.89 -8.61 -12.62
C GLU A 80 13.60 -7.30 -13.01
N PRO A 81 14.65 -7.36 -13.86
CA PRO A 81 15.29 -6.19 -14.49
C PRO A 81 14.40 -5.35 -15.43
N SER A 82 13.16 -5.76 -15.70
CA SER A 82 12.28 -5.21 -16.74
C SER A 82 11.57 -3.90 -16.33
N HIS A 83 11.48 -3.59 -15.02
CA HIS A 83 10.73 -2.44 -14.48
C HIS A 83 11.59 -1.51 -13.61
N PRO A 84 12.53 -0.76 -14.21
CA PRO A 84 13.57 -0.01 -13.49
C PRO A 84 13.06 1.19 -12.66
N PHE A 85 11.80 1.63 -12.83
CA PHE A 85 11.29 2.81 -12.11
C PHE A 85 10.83 2.50 -10.67
N ILE A 86 10.38 1.28 -10.41
CA ILE A 86 9.92 0.81 -9.09
C ILE A 86 11.10 0.37 -8.22
N GLN A 87 12.24 0.07 -8.87
CA GLN A 87 13.48 -0.43 -8.26
C GLN A 87 14.49 0.68 -7.96
N LYS A 88 14.07 1.95 -8.01
CA LYS A 88 14.98 3.06 -7.70
C LYS A 88 15.21 3.14 -6.20
N PHE A 89 16.36 2.62 -5.78
CA PHE A 89 16.99 3.05 -4.54
C PHE A 89 17.13 4.58 -4.53
N PRO A 90 16.97 5.19 -3.34
CA PRO A 90 17.18 4.61 -2.02
C PRO A 90 15.93 4.09 -1.31
N ALA A 91 14.84 3.77 -2.01
CA ALA A 91 13.75 3.01 -1.41
C ALA A 91 13.08 3.79 -0.25
N THR A 92 12.41 4.90 -0.60
CA THR A 92 11.85 5.89 0.34
C THR A 92 10.58 5.47 1.08
N HIS A 93 9.89 4.44 0.60
CA HIS A 93 8.55 4.02 1.05
C HIS A 93 8.54 2.73 1.91
N PHE A 94 9.63 2.37 2.56
CA PHE A 94 9.83 1.02 3.16
C PHE A 94 9.76 1.03 4.69
N TRP A 95 9.03 1.99 5.25
CA TRP A 95 8.83 2.16 6.69
C TRP A 95 7.52 1.48 7.10
N GLU A 96 7.64 0.25 7.59
CA GLU A 96 6.48 -0.56 7.97
C GLU A 96 6.74 -1.32 9.27
N TYR A 97 5.68 -1.48 10.05
CA TYR A 97 5.67 -2.21 11.32
C TYR A 97 4.27 -2.76 11.56
N GLY A 98 4.17 -3.81 12.38
CA GLY A 98 2.89 -4.38 12.81
C GLY A 98 2.39 -5.55 11.99
N GLN A 99 3.25 -6.17 11.17
CA GLN A 99 2.91 -7.32 10.33
C GLN A 99 2.51 -8.56 11.16
N TRP A 100 2.95 -8.62 12.42
CA TRP A 100 2.61 -9.65 13.41
C TRP A 100 1.55 -9.23 14.42
N LEU A 101 1.01 -8.01 14.29
CA LEU A 101 0.00 -7.46 15.18
C LEU A 101 -1.39 -7.52 14.54
N ASP A 102 -2.44 -7.49 15.36
CA ASP A 102 -3.79 -7.25 14.84
C ASP A 102 -3.96 -5.74 14.58
N PRO A 103 -4.07 -5.30 13.31
CA PRO A 103 -4.15 -3.88 12.98
C PRO A 103 -5.42 -3.21 13.51
N TYR A 104 -6.47 -3.97 13.88
CA TYR A 104 -7.68 -3.41 14.46
C TYR A 104 -7.47 -2.98 15.91
N THR A 105 -6.81 -3.81 16.71
CA THR A 105 -6.58 -3.53 18.13
C THR A 105 -5.27 -2.79 18.39
N SER A 106 -4.32 -2.88 17.45
CA SER A 106 -2.97 -2.35 17.61
C SER A 106 -2.69 -1.12 16.73
N GLY A 107 -3.72 -0.52 16.12
CA GLY A 107 -3.53 0.58 15.15
C GLY A 107 -2.76 1.78 15.70
N GLU A 108 -3.07 2.21 16.93
CA GLU A 108 -2.37 3.32 17.59
C GLU A 108 -0.94 2.94 17.98
N LEU A 109 -0.73 1.71 18.48
CA LEU A 109 0.60 1.19 18.77
C LEU A 109 1.47 1.19 17.51
N VAL A 110 0.95 0.67 16.39
CA VAL A 110 1.66 0.64 15.11
C VAL A 110 2.00 2.04 14.63
N ARG A 111 1.03 2.97 14.67
CA ARG A 111 1.25 4.37 14.33
C ARG A 111 2.37 4.99 15.17
N ASP A 112 2.26 4.89 16.49
CA ASP A 112 3.18 5.54 17.42
C ASP A 112 4.57 4.92 17.32
N TYR A 113 4.67 3.60 17.11
CA TYR A 113 5.93 2.91 16.89
C TYR A 113 6.65 3.41 15.63
N LEU A 114 5.93 3.53 14.51
CA LEU A 114 6.47 4.09 13.28
C LEU A 114 6.86 5.57 13.43
N MET A 115 6.07 6.38 14.13
CA MET A 115 6.43 7.76 14.45
C MET A 115 7.72 7.83 15.26
N ARG A 116 7.86 6.99 16.29
CA ARG A 116 9.08 6.89 17.11
C ARG A 116 10.29 6.50 16.28
N ALA A 117 10.14 5.50 15.41
CA ALA A 117 11.19 5.09 14.48
C ALA A 117 11.64 6.26 13.59
N LEU A 118 10.70 7.03 13.03
CA LEU A 118 10.99 8.16 12.15
C LEU A 118 11.64 9.34 12.89
N TYR A 119 11.05 9.79 14.00
CA TYR A 119 11.59 10.91 14.79
C TYR A 119 12.96 10.57 15.39
N GLY A 120 13.14 9.34 15.85
CA GLY A 120 14.42 8.86 16.37
C GLY A 120 15.49 8.79 15.27
N SER A 121 15.12 8.27 14.10
CA SER A 121 16.03 8.23 12.93
C SER A 121 16.45 9.62 12.47
N LEU A 122 15.53 10.59 12.45
CA LEU A 122 15.84 11.99 12.16
C LEU A 122 16.82 12.57 13.19
N SER A 123 16.59 12.32 14.48
CA SER A 123 17.49 12.75 15.54
C SER A 123 18.90 12.17 15.34
N ASN A 124 19.01 10.89 14.99
CA ASN A 124 20.30 10.24 14.76
C ASN A 124 21.03 10.82 13.53
N VAL A 125 20.30 11.08 12.43
CA VAL A 125 20.86 11.76 11.23
C VAL A 125 21.39 13.16 11.57
N ARG A 126 20.64 13.95 12.35
CA ARG A 126 21.09 15.29 12.78
C ARG A 126 22.36 15.22 13.63
N LYS A 127 22.53 14.15 14.41
CA LYS A 127 23.71 13.92 15.26
C LYS A 127 24.91 13.38 14.48
N SER A 128 24.68 12.62 13.41
CA SER A 128 25.77 11.99 12.64
C SER A 128 26.61 12.99 11.85
N ASP A 129 25.97 14.04 11.31
CA ASP A 129 26.64 15.15 10.62
C ASP A 129 25.89 16.46 10.90
N PRO A 130 26.16 17.11 12.05
CA PRO A 130 25.47 18.33 12.46
C PRO A 130 25.68 19.50 11.49
N ASP A 131 26.86 19.59 10.86
CA ASP A 131 27.18 20.67 9.93
C ASP A 131 26.26 20.63 8.70
N LYS A 132 25.93 19.42 8.23
CA LYS A 132 25.07 19.20 7.07
C LYS A 132 23.58 19.11 7.42
N PHE A 133 23.23 18.52 8.56
CA PHE A 133 21.85 18.11 8.84
C PHE A 133 21.20 18.78 10.04
N ALA A 134 21.86 19.67 10.80
CA ALA A 134 21.28 20.27 12.02
C ALA A 134 19.88 20.91 11.82
N ASN A 135 19.59 21.42 10.62
CA ASN A 135 18.31 22.05 10.30
C ASN A 135 17.36 21.17 9.46
N LEU A 136 17.65 19.88 9.28
CA LEU A 136 16.79 18.95 8.52
C LEU A 136 15.47 18.74 9.26
N GLU A 137 14.32 18.99 8.65
CA GLU A 137 13.00 18.85 9.29
C GLU A 137 11.99 18.09 8.44
N PHE A 138 11.00 17.47 9.08
CA PHE A 138 9.85 16.89 8.38
C PHE A 138 9.01 18.01 7.76
N GLN A 139 8.76 17.95 6.46
CA GLN A 139 7.75 18.80 5.81
C GLN A 139 6.35 18.31 6.15
N TRP A 140 6.15 16.99 6.17
CA TRP A 140 4.88 16.37 6.48
C TRP A 140 5.08 14.95 7.01
N MET A 141 4.25 14.55 7.96
CA MET A 141 4.17 13.19 8.49
C MET A 141 2.70 12.78 8.60
N ALA A 142 2.36 11.60 8.07
CA ALA A 142 1.05 11.03 8.25
C ALA A 142 0.78 10.73 9.74
N PHE A 143 -0.38 11.15 10.24
CA PHE A 143 -0.79 10.88 11.62
C PHE A 143 -1.86 9.79 11.75
N VAL A 144 -2.19 9.14 10.63
CA VAL A 144 -3.07 7.97 10.56
C VAL A 144 -2.29 6.85 9.88
N ALA A 145 -2.22 5.68 10.50
CA ALA A 145 -1.57 4.52 9.91
C ALA A 145 -2.35 4.05 8.66
N ALA A 146 -1.69 3.99 7.51
CA ALA A 146 -2.31 3.70 6.22
C ALA A 146 -2.56 2.20 5.99
N GLN A 147 -3.66 1.63 6.46
CA GLN A 147 -3.77 0.18 6.55
C GLN A 147 -3.77 -0.59 5.20
N GLY A 148 -2.95 -1.64 5.13
CA GLY A 148 -2.73 -2.47 3.94
C GLY A 148 -3.73 -3.61 3.77
N GLU A 149 -3.98 -4.40 4.82
CA GLU A 149 -4.76 -5.64 4.81
C GLU A 149 -5.48 -6.01 6.10
N PHE A 150 -6.77 -6.30 6.01
CA PHE A 150 -7.53 -6.81 7.13
C PHE A 150 -8.16 -8.17 6.80
N ARG A 151 -8.99 -8.67 7.74
CA ARG A 151 -9.87 -9.81 7.48
C ARG A 151 -10.64 -9.52 6.19
N ARG A 152 -10.52 -10.44 5.22
CA ARG A 152 -11.25 -10.37 3.96
C ARG A 152 -12.57 -11.09 4.10
N TYR A 153 -13.58 -10.56 3.43
CA TYR A 153 -14.83 -11.28 3.27
C TYR A 153 -14.64 -12.41 2.27
N LYS A 154 -15.48 -13.44 2.38
CA LYS A 154 -15.50 -14.57 1.46
C LYS A 154 -16.76 -14.49 0.61
N GLY A 155 -16.57 -14.54 -0.69
CA GLY A 155 -17.60 -14.79 -1.68
C GLY A 155 -17.68 -16.25 -2.05
N ASP A 156 -18.55 -16.55 -3.01
CA ASP A 156 -18.72 -17.92 -3.52
C ASP A 156 -17.49 -18.45 -4.25
N TYR A 157 -16.60 -17.54 -4.64
CA TYR A 157 -15.29 -17.86 -5.17
C TYR A 157 -14.23 -17.03 -4.46
N VAL A 158 -13.05 -17.60 -4.25
CA VAL A 158 -11.88 -16.91 -3.71
C VAL A 158 -10.82 -16.94 -4.79
N LEU A 159 -10.62 -15.82 -5.48
CA LEU A 159 -9.62 -15.71 -6.54
C LEU A 159 -8.21 -15.85 -5.94
N THR A 160 -7.40 -16.70 -6.56
CA THR A 160 -6.05 -17.05 -6.09
C THR A 160 -4.97 -16.43 -6.99
N GLU A 161 -3.72 -16.49 -6.51
CA GLU A 161 -2.56 -16.13 -7.31
C GLU A 161 -2.45 -16.98 -8.57
N ASN A 162 -2.71 -18.29 -8.46
CA ASN A 162 -2.63 -19.21 -9.59
C ASN A 162 -3.67 -18.86 -10.66
N ASP A 163 -4.89 -18.47 -10.25
CA ASP A 163 -5.91 -18.06 -11.22
C ASP A 163 -5.46 -16.85 -12.05
N ILE A 164 -4.75 -15.91 -11.42
CA ILE A 164 -4.19 -14.71 -12.05
C ILE A 164 -2.96 -15.04 -12.92
N ARG A 165 -2.10 -15.97 -12.49
CA ARG A 165 -0.90 -16.37 -13.24
C ARG A 165 -1.24 -17.21 -14.47
N GLU A 166 -2.19 -18.12 -14.33
CA GLU A 166 -2.56 -19.08 -15.37
C GLU A 166 -3.70 -18.55 -16.28
N HIS A 167 -4.11 -17.29 -16.11
CA HIS A 167 -5.23 -16.67 -16.84
C HIS A 167 -6.48 -17.55 -16.85
N THR A 168 -6.85 -18.07 -15.68
CA THR A 168 -7.94 -19.03 -15.56
C THR A 168 -9.25 -18.41 -16.07
N PRO A 169 -9.90 -18.99 -17.08
CA PRO A 169 -11.15 -18.45 -17.61
C PRO A 169 -12.31 -18.74 -16.65
N PHE A 170 -13.20 -17.76 -16.48
CA PHE A 170 -14.45 -17.91 -15.73
C PHE A 170 -15.61 -17.38 -16.56
N ASP A 171 -16.72 -18.11 -16.58
CA ASP A 171 -17.95 -17.69 -17.27
C ASP A 171 -18.56 -16.43 -16.65
N ASP A 172 -18.19 -16.13 -15.40
CA ASP A 172 -18.68 -15.02 -14.60
C ASP A 172 -17.69 -13.87 -14.43
N MET A 173 -16.66 -13.74 -15.28
CA MET A 173 -15.80 -12.55 -15.29
C MET A 173 -16.61 -11.28 -15.61
N LEU A 174 -16.62 -10.31 -14.70
CA LEU A 174 -17.42 -9.09 -14.85
C LEU A 174 -16.60 -7.86 -15.21
N ILE A 175 -15.36 -7.79 -14.70
CA ILE A 175 -14.45 -6.66 -14.89
C ILE A 175 -13.02 -7.17 -15.00
N ALA A 176 -12.21 -6.45 -15.78
CA ALA A 176 -10.77 -6.66 -15.84
C ALA A 176 -10.06 -5.87 -14.73
N ASN A 177 -8.96 -6.43 -14.23
CA ASN A 177 -7.98 -5.77 -13.38
C ASN A 177 -6.60 -5.97 -14.00
N ASP A 178 -5.67 -5.08 -13.67
CA ASP A 178 -4.27 -5.19 -14.08
C ASP A 178 -3.34 -5.03 -12.86
N GLY A 179 -2.04 -5.03 -13.13
CA GLY A 179 -1.02 -4.75 -12.14
C GLY A 179 -0.23 -5.96 -11.66
N SER A 180 0.78 -5.64 -10.88
CA SER A 180 1.79 -6.56 -10.35
C SER A 180 1.40 -7.07 -8.96
N PHE A 181 1.87 -8.26 -8.59
CA PHE A 181 1.87 -8.65 -7.19
C PHE A 181 2.85 -7.76 -6.41
N CYS A 182 2.42 -7.28 -5.25
CA CYS A 182 3.14 -6.33 -4.42
C CYS A 182 3.13 -6.84 -2.98
N LEU A 183 4.07 -7.74 -2.68
CA LEU A 183 4.16 -8.46 -1.41
C LEU A 183 5.25 -7.87 -0.52
N HIS A 184 4.85 -7.53 0.70
CA HIS A 184 5.71 -6.89 1.67
C HIS A 184 6.18 -7.96 2.66
N CYS A 185 7.48 -8.20 2.74
CA CYS A 185 8.06 -9.24 3.57
C CYS A 185 8.59 -8.63 4.87
N ALA A 186 8.09 -9.10 6.01
CA ALA A 186 8.53 -8.68 7.32
C ALA A 186 9.71 -9.51 7.82
N PHE A 187 10.50 -8.94 8.73
CA PHE A 187 11.38 -9.71 9.58
C PHE A 187 10.57 -10.58 10.54
N GLU A 188 11.06 -11.78 10.83
CA GLU A 188 10.55 -12.56 11.95
C GLU A 188 10.88 -11.85 13.27
N PRO A 189 10.04 -11.99 14.33
CA PRO A 189 10.31 -11.37 15.61
C PRO A 189 11.71 -11.74 16.16
N GLY A 190 12.57 -10.74 16.32
CA GLY A 190 13.94 -10.92 16.82
C GLY A 190 15.01 -11.20 15.75
N GLU A 191 14.63 -11.32 14.46
CA GLU A 191 15.58 -11.54 13.36
C GLU A 191 16.47 -10.32 13.08
N SER A 192 15.91 -9.12 13.20
CA SER A 192 16.60 -7.85 12.96
C SER A 192 16.57 -6.96 14.21
N PRO A 193 17.64 -6.18 14.48
CA PRO A 193 17.59 -5.13 15.48
C PRO A 193 16.64 -3.99 15.08
N TYR A 194 16.20 -3.90 13.82
CA TYR A 194 15.26 -2.89 13.33
C TYR A 194 14.05 -3.58 12.67
N ASP A 195 12.88 -3.43 13.26
CA ASP A 195 11.63 -4.06 12.85
C ASP A 195 10.63 -3.07 12.21
N PHE A 196 11.02 -1.81 12.09
CA PHE A 196 10.26 -0.72 11.45
C PHE A 196 10.64 -0.52 9.97
N ARG A 197 11.34 -1.50 9.39
CA ARG A 197 11.74 -1.57 7.99
C ARG A 197 11.39 -2.94 7.44
N LEU A 198 10.96 -2.98 6.18
CA LEU A 198 10.71 -4.24 5.49
C LEU A 198 12.01 -5.04 5.35
N LYS A 199 11.88 -6.37 5.47
CA LYS A 199 12.94 -7.33 5.15
C LYS A 199 13.15 -7.41 3.65
N ASP A 200 12.05 -7.51 2.91
CA ASP A 200 12.07 -7.58 1.46
C ASP A 200 10.76 -7.05 0.86
N TRP A 201 10.78 -6.80 -0.45
CA TRP A 201 9.60 -6.39 -1.21
C TRP A 201 9.59 -7.08 -2.56
N ILE A 202 8.63 -8.00 -2.73
CA ILE A 202 8.46 -8.72 -3.98
C ILE A 202 7.50 -7.93 -4.85
N TRP A 203 8.03 -7.45 -5.98
CA TRP A 203 7.27 -6.85 -7.06
C TRP A 203 7.31 -7.79 -8.27
N ASP A 204 6.19 -8.44 -8.56
CA ASP A 204 6.09 -9.41 -9.66
C ASP A 204 5.08 -8.92 -10.70
N ALA A 205 5.60 -8.43 -11.82
CA ALA A 205 4.80 -7.94 -12.94
C ALA A 205 4.13 -9.04 -13.76
N ARG A 206 4.42 -10.32 -13.48
CA ARG A 206 3.96 -11.48 -14.23
C ARG A 206 4.34 -11.33 -15.71
N ASP A 207 3.33 -11.26 -16.57
CA ASP A 207 3.40 -11.08 -18.01
C ASP A 207 2.85 -9.70 -18.46
N GLY A 208 2.53 -8.82 -17.50
CA GLY A 208 1.92 -7.52 -17.76
C GLY A 208 0.48 -7.58 -18.27
N LEU A 209 -0.14 -8.75 -18.36
CA LEU A 209 -1.48 -8.91 -18.89
C LEU A 209 -2.55 -8.69 -17.79
N SER A 210 -3.70 -8.19 -18.24
CA SER A 210 -4.90 -8.05 -17.41
C SER A 210 -5.48 -9.43 -17.04
N TYR A 211 -6.27 -9.48 -15.97
CA TYR A 211 -6.97 -10.67 -15.50
C TYR A 211 -8.41 -10.33 -15.10
N GLY A 212 -9.32 -11.28 -15.29
CA GLY A 212 -10.73 -11.08 -14.96
C GLY A 212 -11.05 -11.29 -13.49
N ILE A 213 -11.96 -10.50 -12.94
CA ILE A 213 -12.54 -10.69 -11.61
C ILE A 213 -13.92 -11.36 -11.76
N PRO A 214 -14.09 -12.61 -11.28
CA PRO A 214 -15.38 -13.27 -11.23
C PRO A 214 -16.38 -12.50 -10.37
N PHE A 215 -17.64 -12.39 -10.80
CA PHE A 215 -18.68 -11.72 -10.03
C PHE A 215 -18.90 -12.39 -8.66
N ARG A 216 -18.68 -13.71 -8.56
CA ARG A 216 -18.66 -14.46 -7.30
C ARG A 216 -17.62 -13.98 -6.28
N CYS A 217 -16.62 -13.21 -6.70
CA CYS A 217 -15.66 -12.57 -5.80
C CYS A 217 -16.18 -11.25 -5.20
N LEU A 218 -17.28 -10.69 -5.74
CA LEU A 218 -17.80 -9.36 -5.42
C LEU A 218 -19.03 -9.37 -4.50
N TYR A 219 -19.52 -10.54 -4.10
CA TYR A 219 -20.60 -10.67 -3.11
C TYR A 219 -20.33 -11.75 -2.06
N SER A 220 -20.97 -11.63 -0.89
CA SER A 220 -20.74 -12.52 0.25
C SER A 220 -21.30 -13.93 0.02
N ALA A 221 -20.56 -14.95 0.49
CA ALA A 221 -21.00 -16.34 0.44
C ALA A 221 -22.17 -16.66 1.40
N ASN A 222 -22.39 -15.84 2.43
CA ASN A 222 -23.30 -16.17 3.54
C ASN A 222 -24.16 -15.01 4.04
N ILE A 223 -24.09 -13.83 3.43
CA ILE A 223 -24.99 -12.70 3.71
C ILE A 223 -25.60 -12.26 2.37
N ASP A 224 -26.87 -12.58 2.18
CA ASP A 224 -27.54 -12.53 0.88
C ASP A 224 -27.64 -11.12 0.26
N ASN A 225 -27.49 -10.07 1.06
CA ASN A 225 -27.56 -8.68 0.60
C ASN A 225 -26.23 -7.91 0.77
N LEU A 226 -25.11 -8.60 0.95
CA LEU A 226 -23.79 -7.99 1.11
C LEU A 226 -22.93 -8.15 -0.15
N MET A 227 -22.52 -7.01 -0.72
CA MET A 227 -21.52 -6.93 -1.80
C MET A 227 -20.26 -6.20 -1.33
N MET A 228 -19.15 -6.44 -2.01
CA MET A 228 -17.80 -6.04 -1.59
C MET A 228 -17.04 -5.43 -2.76
N THR A 229 -16.27 -4.37 -2.48
CA THR A 229 -15.49 -3.65 -3.48
C THR A 229 -14.11 -3.28 -2.93
N GLY A 230 -13.17 -2.98 -3.84
CA GLY A 230 -11.79 -2.63 -3.50
C GLY A 230 -11.09 -3.76 -2.77
N LYS A 231 -10.36 -3.44 -1.69
CA LYS A 231 -9.57 -4.42 -0.92
C LYS A 231 -10.41 -5.50 -0.22
N HIS A 232 -11.73 -5.37 -0.21
CA HIS A 232 -12.64 -6.25 0.53
C HIS A 232 -13.13 -7.46 -0.28
N ILE A 233 -12.82 -7.52 -1.58
CA ILE A 233 -13.26 -8.61 -2.45
C ILE A 233 -12.67 -9.95 -2.00
N SER A 234 -13.27 -11.04 -2.48
CA SER A 234 -12.91 -12.40 -2.11
C SER A 234 -11.69 -12.90 -2.89
N VAL A 235 -10.51 -12.72 -2.29
CA VAL A 235 -9.20 -13.07 -2.87
C VAL A 235 -8.29 -13.69 -1.80
N THR A 236 -7.31 -14.49 -2.21
CA THR A 236 -6.22 -14.90 -1.31
C THR A 236 -5.32 -13.72 -0.94
N HIS A 237 -4.45 -13.90 0.06
CA HIS A 237 -3.47 -12.89 0.47
C HIS A 237 -2.65 -12.37 -0.72
N VAL A 238 -2.07 -13.29 -1.50
CA VAL A 238 -1.22 -12.93 -2.64
C VAL A 238 -2.01 -12.28 -3.77
N ALA A 239 -3.18 -12.82 -4.15
CA ALA A 239 -4.04 -12.18 -5.16
C ALA A 239 -4.53 -10.79 -4.72
N GLY A 240 -4.75 -10.62 -3.41
CA GLY A 240 -5.05 -9.33 -2.79
C GLY A 240 -3.97 -8.27 -2.99
N SER A 241 -2.72 -8.68 -3.21
CA SER A 241 -1.62 -7.75 -3.46
C SER A 241 -1.67 -7.10 -4.85
N ALA A 242 -2.30 -7.75 -5.83
CA ALA A 242 -2.47 -7.22 -7.19
C ALA A 242 -3.83 -6.49 -7.36
N THR A 243 -4.89 -7.02 -6.77
CA THR A 243 -6.26 -6.46 -6.89
C THR A 243 -6.47 -5.16 -6.11
N LYS A 244 -5.57 -4.81 -5.19
CA LYS A 244 -5.70 -3.65 -4.28
C LYS A 244 -5.48 -2.27 -4.90
N LEU A 245 -5.07 -2.19 -6.18
CA LEU A 245 -4.81 -0.91 -6.84
C LEU A 245 -6.07 -0.05 -6.91
N MET A 246 -5.92 1.28 -6.82
CA MET A 246 -7.07 2.19 -6.76
C MET A 246 -7.93 2.16 -8.03
N GLY A 247 -7.31 2.02 -9.20
CA GLY A 247 -8.02 1.85 -10.48
C GLY A 247 -8.86 0.58 -10.50
N ASN A 248 -8.27 -0.54 -10.09
CA ASN A 248 -8.97 -1.81 -9.89
C ASN A 248 -10.16 -1.65 -8.92
N GLY A 249 -9.94 -0.97 -7.79
CA GLY A 249 -10.98 -0.62 -6.82
C GLY A 249 -12.15 0.15 -7.43
N ALA A 250 -11.88 1.09 -8.34
CA ALA A 250 -12.93 1.83 -9.04
C ALA A 250 -13.76 0.92 -9.95
N GLN A 251 -13.12 0.00 -10.69
CA GLN A 251 -13.83 -0.99 -11.52
C GLN A 251 -14.73 -1.89 -10.68
N HIS A 252 -14.24 -2.39 -9.54
CA HIS A 252 -15.06 -3.13 -8.57
C HIS A 252 -16.29 -2.32 -8.14
N GLY A 253 -16.12 -1.02 -7.90
CA GLY A 253 -17.19 -0.11 -7.52
C GLY A 253 -18.28 0.01 -8.59
N VAL A 254 -17.90 0.17 -9.86
CA VAL A 254 -18.85 0.25 -10.99
C VAL A 254 -19.64 -1.06 -11.11
N ALA A 255 -18.94 -2.21 -11.07
CA ALA A 255 -19.56 -3.52 -11.19
C ALA A 255 -20.59 -3.79 -10.07
N VAL A 256 -20.20 -3.52 -8.82
CA VAL A 256 -21.09 -3.70 -7.65
C VAL A 256 -22.26 -2.72 -7.68
N ALA A 257 -22.06 -1.47 -8.13
CA ALA A 257 -23.14 -0.50 -8.25
C ALA A 257 -24.18 -0.93 -9.29
N ALA A 258 -23.74 -1.44 -10.44
CA ALA A 258 -24.62 -2.01 -11.47
C ALA A 258 -25.39 -3.22 -10.93
N ALA A 259 -24.70 -4.14 -10.24
CA ALA A 259 -25.34 -5.29 -9.61
C ALA A 259 -26.37 -4.87 -8.56
N ALA A 260 -26.06 -3.91 -7.70
CA ALA A 260 -26.97 -3.39 -6.69
C ALA A 260 -28.22 -2.74 -7.30
N TYR A 261 -28.05 -2.00 -8.38
CA TYR A 261 -29.16 -1.43 -9.14
C TYR A 261 -30.11 -2.54 -9.64
N LEU A 262 -29.59 -3.58 -10.30
CA LEU A 262 -30.41 -4.68 -10.82
C LEU A 262 -31.01 -5.53 -9.70
N CYS A 263 -30.27 -5.81 -8.63
CA CYS A 263 -30.79 -6.49 -7.44
C CYS A 263 -32.03 -5.77 -6.90
N LYS A 264 -31.99 -4.43 -6.83
CA LYS A 264 -33.14 -3.62 -6.40
C LYS A 264 -34.29 -3.64 -7.39
N GLN A 265 -34.02 -3.58 -8.70
CA GLN A 265 -35.06 -3.61 -9.74
C GLN A 265 -35.82 -4.94 -9.77
N TYR A 266 -35.13 -6.05 -9.50
CA TYR A 266 -35.70 -7.40 -9.61
C TYR A 266 -36.01 -8.07 -8.26
N GLU A 267 -35.83 -7.35 -7.15
CA GLU A 267 -35.96 -7.90 -5.79
C GLU A 267 -35.16 -9.20 -5.62
N ALA A 268 -33.93 -9.21 -6.14
CA ALA A 268 -33.05 -10.37 -6.18
C ALA A 268 -31.78 -10.14 -5.33
N THR A 269 -31.23 -11.23 -4.80
CA THR A 269 -29.89 -11.26 -4.22
C THR A 269 -28.81 -11.23 -5.32
N PRO A 270 -27.54 -10.87 -5.03
CA PRO A 270 -26.46 -10.92 -6.01
C PRO A 270 -26.26 -12.32 -6.60
N ARG A 271 -26.48 -13.36 -5.80
CA ARG A 271 -26.40 -14.76 -6.23
C ARG A 271 -27.51 -15.11 -7.23
N GLU A 272 -28.75 -14.72 -6.95
CA GLU A 272 -29.87 -14.93 -7.88
C GLU A 272 -29.71 -14.10 -9.16
N LEU A 273 -29.18 -12.88 -9.04
CA LEU A 273 -28.84 -12.03 -10.18
C LEU A 273 -27.81 -12.72 -11.09
N TYR A 274 -26.76 -13.31 -10.51
CA TYR A 274 -25.81 -14.12 -11.27
C TYR A 274 -26.49 -15.29 -11.99
N GLN A 275 -27.34 -16.04 -11.30
CA GLN A 275 -27.97 -17.24 -11.87
C GLN A 275 -28.99 -16.93 -12.97
N SER A 276 -29.68 -15.80 -12.89
CA SER A 276 -30.87 -15.53 -13.72
C SER A 276 -30.73 -14.35 -14.68
N ARG A 277 -29.79 -13.43 -14.44
CA ARG A 277 -29.65 -12.14 -15.15
C ARG A 277 -28.19 -11.77 -15.46
N TRP A 278 -27.29 -12.75 -15.47
CA TRP A 278 -25.86 -12.53 -15.76
C TRP A 278 -25.60 -11.70 -17.02
N ILE A 279 -26.27 -12.04 -18.13
CA ILE A 279 -26.09 -11.36 -19.42
C ILE A 279 -26.47 -9.87 -19.32
N GLU A 280 -27.53 -9.55 -18.59
CA GLU A 280 -27.98 -8.18 -18.39
C GLU A 280 -27.01 -7.39 -17.51
N LEU A 281 -26.51 -8.01 -16.44
CA LEU A 281 -25.48 -7.41 -15.59
C LEU A 281 -24.20 -7.11 -16.39
N LYS A 282 -23.69 -8.08 -17.15
CA LYS A 282 -22.50 -7.90 -17.99
C LYS A 282 -22.69 -6.77 -18.99
N LYS A 283 -23.87 -6.71 -19.64
CA LYS A 283 -24.22 -5.63 -20.59
C LYS A 283 -24.23 -4.27 -19.91
N LEU A 284 -24.87 -4.14 -18.74
CA LEU A 284 -24.93 -2.87 -18.01
C LEU A 284 -23.53 -2.40 -17.58
N VAL A 285 -22.69 -3.30 -17.09
CA VAL A 285 -21.30 -2.95 -16.73
C VAL A 285 -20.53 -2.48 -17.96
N HIS A 286 -20.63 -3.20 -19.08
CA HIS A 286 -20.01 -2.79 -20.35
C HIS A 286 -20.45 -1.39 -20.80
N GLU A 287 -21.74 -1.08 -20.72
CA GLU A 287 -22.29 0.24 -21.06
C GLU A 287 -21.73 1.35 -20.14
N LEU A 288 -21.57 1.07 -18.84
CA LEU A 288 -21.07 2.02 -17.85
C LEU A 288 -19.57 2.25 -17.95
N THR A 289 -18.79 1.24 -18.31
CA THR A 289 -17.33 1.35 -18.42
C THR A 289 -16.87 1.73 -19.82
N HIS A 290 -17.73 1.63 -20.84
CA HIS A 290 -17.35 1.79 -22.26
C HIS A 290 -16.19 0.88 -22.69
N HIS A 291 -16.04 -0.27 -22.02
CA HIS A 291 -14.95 -1.23 -22.23
C HIS A 291 -15.53 -2.63 -22.25
N ASP A 292 -15.09 -3.44 -23.21
CA ASP A 292 -15.36 -4.88 -23.20
C ASP A 292 -14.45 -5.54 -22.17
N HIS A 293 -15.05 -6.12 -21.13
CA HIS A 293 -14.34 -6.85 -20.08
C HIS A 293 -14.25 -8.35 -20.40
N ASP A 294 -14.64 -8.76 -21.62
CA ASP A 294 -14.52 -10.13 -22.08
C ASP A 294 -13.06 -10.50 -22.35
N MET A 295 -12.38 -10.96 -21.30
CA MET A 295 -10.99 -11.42 -21.36
C MET A 295 -10.78 -12.65 -22.25
N ASN A 296 -11.84 -13.40 -22.58
CA ASN A 296 -11.74 -14.61 -23.39
C ASN A 296 -11.73 -14.32 -24.89
N SER A 297 -12.44 -13.28 -25.31
CA SER A 297 -12.60 -12.92 -26.72
C SER A 297 -11.89 -11.63 -27.12
N ASN A 298 -11.75 -10.67 -26.19
CA ASN A 298 -11.20 -9.34 -26.42
C ASN A 298 -10.33 -8.90 -25.24
N SER A 299 -9.19 -9.58 -25.01
CA SER A 299 -8.20 -9.12 -24.02
C SER A 299 -7.72 -7.70 -24.42
N PRO A 300 -7.76 -6.73 -23.49
CA PRO A 300 -7.25 -5.38 -23.72
C PRO A 300 -5.74 -5.35 -23.97
#